data_AF-A0A7R9T546-F1
#
_entry.id   AF-A0A7R9T546-F1
#
_cell.length_a   1.000
_cell.length_b   1.000
_cell.length_c   1.000
_cell.angle_alpha   90.00
_cell.angle_beta   90.00
_cell.angle_gamma   90.00
#
_symmetry.space_group_name_H-M   'P 1'
#
loop_
_entity.id
_entity.type
_entity.pdbx_description
1 polymer ?
#
loop_
_entity_poly.entity_id
_entity_poly.type
_entity_poly.pdbx_seq_one_letter_code
_entity_poly.pdbx_strand_id
1 'polypeptide(L)'
;ANAPNGTVDATANDEAVADDGATLGSKRFKVSDKQARTNGEDDVETTTAPTLSTQDLEFIADFSQQDGEEIVRTLVHSLCPQIFGHDVVKLGLLLCLFGGVRKSVTGCGKVPTRGSLHCLVVGDPGLGKSQMLKAVSNLAPRSIYVCGRTVSAAGLTAAVVRDPGTGAQTFEAGAVVLADRGVCCVDEFDKMPNEHQALLEAMEQQSVSVCKAGLNATLPARTSIIAAANPVQGHYNRGKTVNEN
;
A
#
# COMPACT_ATOMS: atom_id res chain seq x y z
N ALA A 1 37.68 20.18 9.40
CA ALA A 1 37.81 21.32 10.33
C ALA A 1 36.42 21.74 10.78
N ASN A 2 36.28 22.01 12.08
CA ASN A 2 35.10 22.47 12.84
C ASN A 2 33.90 21.53 13.05
N ALA A 3 33.96 20.82 14.19
CA ALA A 3 32.84 20.76 15.13
C ALA A 3 32.62 22.16 15.77
N PRO A 4 31.47 22.42 16.43
CA PRO A 4 31.54 22.47 17.90
C PRO A 4 30.29 21.99 18.67
N ASN A 5 30.58 21.36 19.83
CA ASN A 5 30.05 21.53 21.20
C ASN A 5 28.55 21.80 21.41
N GLY A 6 27.81 20.98 22.16
CA GLY A 6 27.81 20.85 23.64
C GLY A 6 26.31 20.86 24.05
N THR A 7 25.79 20.19 25.07
CA THR A 7 26.28 19.91 26.42
C THR A 7 25.36 18.83 27.01
N VAL A 8 25.96 17.91 27.78
CA VAL A 8 25.32 16.87 28.57
C VAL A 8 24.75 17.49 29.84
N ASP A 9 23.56 17.08 30.28
CA ASP A 9 23.15 17.22 31.67
C ASP A 9 22.40 15.96 32.11
N ALA A 10 23.00 15.25 33.06
CA ALA A 10 22.47 14.07 33.71
C ALA A 10 22.23 14.43 35.17
N THR A 11 20.97 14.36 35.61
CA THR A 11 20.62 14.39 37.02
C THR A 11 19.63 13.26 37.30
N ALA A 12 20.13 12.26 38.02
CA ALA A 12 19.35 11.21 38.64
C ALA A 12 18.73 11.74 39.92
N ASN A 13 17.49 11.35 40.22
CA ASN A 13 16.93 11.31 41.56
C ASN A 13 15.95 10.13 41.67
N ASP A 14 16.32 9.19 42.54
CA ASP A 14 15.51 8.09 43.06
C ASP A 14 14.68 8.61 44.24
N GLU A 15 13.38 8.31 44.30
CA GLU A 15 12.62 8.09 45.55
C GLU A 15 11.40 7.19 45.30
N ALA A 16 11.02 6.44 46.33
CA ALA A 16 10.29 5.17 46.27
C ALA A 16 8.85 5.22 46.86
N VAL A 17 7.98 4.37 46.29
CA VAL A 17 6.83 3.60 46.88
C VAL A 17 5.64 4.32 47.54
N ALA A 18 4.42 4.00 47.05
CA ALA A 18 3.27 3.58 47.86
C ALA A 18 2.23 2.81 47.01
N ASP A 19 1.81 1.66 47.53
CA ASP A 19 0.73 0.77 47.08
C ASP A 19 -0.58 1.17 47.78
N ASP A 20 -1.72 1.10 47.09
CA ASP A 20 -3.02 0.87 47.73
C ASP A 20 -4.05 0.42 46.68
N GLY A 21 -4.65 -0.75 46.94
CA GLY A 21 -5.62 -1.39 46.08
C GLY A 21 -7.06 -0.92 46.31
N ALA A 22 -7.86 -0.92 45.23
CA ALA A 22 -9.32 -1.13 45.30
C ALA A 22 -9.85 -1.68 43.98
N THR A 23 -10.60 -2.77 44.08
CA THR A 23 -11.22 -3.54 42.99
C THR A 23 -12.62 -2.99 42.70
N LEU A 24 -12.97 -2.69 41.44
CA LEU A 24 -14.35 -2.78 40.94
C LEU A 24 -14.37 -2.76 39.40
N GLY A 25 -15.10 -3.73 38.83
CA GLY A 25 -15.03 -4.12 37.43
C GLY A 25 -15.64 -3.10 36.47
N SER A 26 -14.88 -2.80 35.42
CA SER A 26 -15.34 -2.29 34.13
C SER A 26 -14.29 -2.69 33.10
N LYS A 27 -14.68 -3.42 32.05
CA LYS A 27 -13.77 -3.89 30.99
C LYS A 27 -13.25 -2.70 30.17
N ARG A 28 -12.24 -2.02 30.70
CA ARG A 28 -11.42 -1.03 30.01
C ARG A 28 -10.31 -1.77 29.26
N PHE A 29 -10.23 -1.55 27.96
CA PHE A 29 -9.14 -2.05 27.11
C PHE A 29 -7.81 -1.46 27.64
N LYS A 30 -7.01 -2.27 28.32
CA LYS A 30 -5.70 -1.86 28.83
C LYS A 30 -4.69 -1.92 27.69
N VAL A 31 -4.23 -0.77 27.20
CA VAL A 31 -2.99 -0.68 26.43
C VAL A 31 -1.85 -0.90 27.42
N SER A 32 -1.22 -2.07 27.36
CA SER A 32 -0.05 -2.37 28.17
C SER A 32 1.18 -1.96 27.36
N ASP A 33 1.80 -0.85 27.73
CA ASP A 33 3.17 -0.53 27.33
C ASP A 33 4.11 -1.55 27.97
N LYS A 34 4.34 -2.65 27.26
CA LYS A 34 5.49 -3.51 27.52
C LYS A 34 6.62 -3.06 26.61
N GLN A 35 7.56 -2.37 27.22
CA GLN A 35 8.89 -2.07 26.72
C GLN A 35 9.51 -3.36 26.16
N ALA A 36 9.47 -3.50 24.84
CA ALA A 36 10.13 -4.57 24.13
C ALA A 36 11.63 -4.29 24.15
N ARG A 37 12.35 -5.14 24.90
CA ARG A 37 13.80 -5.20 24.91
C ARG A 37 14.27 -5.47 23.48
N THR A 38 15.17 -4.61 23.00
CA THR A 38 15.91 -4.76 21.76
C THR A 38 16.74 -6.04 21.79
N ASN A 39 16.67 -6.83 20.71
CA ASN A 39 17.75 -7.62 20.12
C ASN A 39 17.21 -8.35 18.88
N GLY A 40 17.43 -7.74 17.72
CA GLY A 40 17.10 -8.25 16.40
C GLY A 40 17.25 -7.11 15.43
N GLU A 41 18.17 -7.23 14.47
CA GLU A 41 18.30 -6.33 13.33
C GLU A 41 17.03 -6.47 12.47
N ASP A 42 15.96 -5.81 12.88
CA ASP A 42 14.83 -5.55 12.01
C ASP A 42 15.16 -4.25 11.28
N ASP A 43 15.33 -4.32 9.95
CA ASP A 43 15.28 -3.16 9.07
C ASP A 43 13.90 -2.51 9.25
N VAL A 44 13.77 -1.64 10.24
CA VAL A 44 12.60 -0.77 10.43
C VAL A 44 12.70 0.27 9.31
N GLU A 45 12.27 -0.11 8.10
CA GLU A 45 11.83 0.87 7.12
C GLU A 45 10.78 1.73 7.85
N THR A 46 11.15 2.97 8.13
CA THR A 46 10.28 3.99 8.70
C THR A 46 9.08 4.16 7.78
N THR A 47 8.04 3.34 7.96
CA THR A 47 6.76 3.58 7.32
C THR A 47 6.35 4.99 7.72
N THR A 48 6.03 5.81 6.72
CA THR A 48 5.42 7.14 6.79
C THR A 48 4.01 7.07 7.39
N ALA A 49 3.85 6.35 8.50
CA ALA A 49 2.63 6.34 9.27
C ALA A 49 2.47 7.75 9.87
N PRO A 50 1.30 8.38 9.73
CA PRO A 50 1.04 9.65 10.40
C PRO A 50 1.19 9.46 11.91
N THR A 51 1.93 10.34 12.57
CA THR A 51 1.93 10.42 14.03
C THR A 51 0.54 10.84 14.49
N LEU A 52 -0.17 9.92 15.13
CA LEU A 52 -1.53 10.16 15.64
C LEU A 52 -1.45 10.76 17.05
N SER A 53 -2.23 11.81 17.29
CA SER A 53 -2.37 12.39 18.62
C SER A 53 -3.33 11.56 19.48
N THR A 54 -3.31 11.78 20.80
CA THR A 54 -4.27 11.12 21.71
C THR A 54 -5.72 11.45 21.35
N GLN A 55 -5.99 12.68 20.87
CA GLN A 55 -7.32 13.08 20.43
C GLN A 55 -7.77 12.32 19.18
N ASP A 56 -6.84 12.04 18.25
CA ASP A 56 -7.15 11.24 17.06
C ASP A 56 -7.48 9.79 17.44
N LEU A 57 -6.77 9.22 18.41
CA LEU A 57 -7.02 7.86 18.90
C LEU A 57 -8.38 7.74 19.60
N GLU A 58 -8.75 8.74 20.41
CA GLU A 58 -10.08 8.83 21.03
C GLU A 58 -11.17 8.92 19.95
N PHE A 59 -10.99 9.79 18.96
CA PHE A 59 -11.92 9.91 17.84
C PHE A 59 -12.07 8.60 17.07
N ILE A 60 -10.97 7.88 16.79
CA ILE A 60 -11.02 6.58 16.10
C ILE A 60 -11.78 5.55 16.95
N ALA A 61 -11.58 5.54 18.26
CA ALA A 61 -12.28 4.62 19.17
C ALA A 61 -13.79 4.90 19.20
N ASP A 62 -14.18 6.17 19.25
CA ASP A 62 -15.59 6.59 19.22
C ASP A 62 -16.22 6.32 17.85
N PHE A 63 -15.50 6.62 16.76
CA PHE A 63 -15.95 6.36 15.40
C PHE A 63 -16.14 4.85 15.14
N SER A 64 -15.29 4.01 15.72
CA SER A 64 -15.42 2.54 15.61
C SER A 64 -16.63 1.96 16.35
N GLN A 65 -17.27 2.71 17.25
CA GLN A 65 -18.48 2.26 17.97
C GLN A 65 -19.78 2.56 17.22
N GLN A 66 -19.73 3.36 16.16
CA GLN A 66 -20.90 3.68 15.34
C GLN A 66 -21.36 2.46 14.52
N ASP A 67 -22.55 2.57 13.92
CA ASP A 67 -23.08 1.52 13.06
C ASP A 67 -22.18 1.29 11.84
N GLY A 68 -21.86 0.02 11.56
CA GLY A 68 -20.91 -0.35 10.51
C GLY A 68 -21.29 0.14 9.11
N GLU A 69 -22.59 0.25 8.82
CA GLU A 69 -23.08 0.78 7.54
C GLU A 69 -22.80 2.29 7.39
N GLU A 70 -23.00 3.05 8.46
CA GLU A 70 -22.74 4.51 8.47
C GLU A 70 -21.25 4.80 8.37
N ILE A 71 -20.40 3.99 9.02
CA ILE A 71 -18.95 4.06 8.92
C ILE A 71 -18.51 3.86 7.46
N VAL A 72 -18.93 2.77 6.83
CA VAL A 72 -18.54 2.45 5.44
C VAL A 72 -19.03 3.53 4.50
N ARG A 73 -20.27 3.99 4.64
CA ARG A 73 -20.83 5.07 3.84
C ARG A 73 -20.01 6.36 3.97
N THR A 74 -19.66 6.74 5.20
CA THR A 74 -18.86 7.95 5.47
C THR A 74 -17.47 7.85 4.83
N LEU A 75 -16.80 6.72 4.96
CA LEU A 75 -15.49 6.48 4.34
C LEU A 75 -15.56 6.53 2.81
N VAL A 76 -16.59 5.93 2.21
CA VAL A 76 -16.81 5.92 0.75
C VAL A 76 -17.02 7.34 0.21
N HIS A 77 -17.84 8.15 0.88
CA HIS A 77 -18.04 9.54 0.48
C HIS A 77 -16.80 10.42 0.72
N SER A 78 -15.96 10.07 1.71
CA SER A 78 -14.72 10.80 2.00
C SER A 78 -13.56 10.49 1.05
N LEU A 79 -13.54 9.32 0.37
CA LEU A 79 -12.43 8.91 -0.49
C LEU A 79 -12.18 9.90 -1.65
N CYS A 80 -13.23 10.31 -2.32
CA CYS A 80 -13.17 11.27 -3.42
C CYS A 80 -14.48 12.07 -3.47
N PRO A 81 -14.58 13.17 -2.69
CA PRO A 81 -15.79 13.98 -2.63
C PRO A 81 -16.04 14.77 -3.93
N GLN A 82 -14.99 14.97 -4.74
CA GLN A 82 -15.07 15.73 -6.00
C GLN A 82 -15.84 15.01 -7.10
N ILE A 83 -15.99 13.68 -7.00
CA ILE A 83 -16.73 12.88 -7.98
C ILE A 83 -18.06 12.48 -7.37
N PHE A 84 -19.16 12.84 -8.02
CA PHE A 84 -20.49 12.47 -7.56
C PHE A 84 -20.81 11.00 -7.89
N GLY A 85 -21.44 10.30 -6.95
CA GLY A 85 -21.86 8.90 -7.09
C GLY A 85 -20.70 7.90 -7.14
N HIS A 86 -20.89 6.83 -7.92
CA HIS A 86 -19.96 5.69 -8.06
C HIS A 86 -19.60 5.01 -6.73
N ASP A 87 -20.55 4.96 -5.79
CA ASP A 87 -20.32 4.48 -4.42
C ASP A 87 -19.76 3.06 -4.37
N VAL A 88 -20.24 2.17 -5.26
CA VAL A 88 -19.75 0.78 -5.37
C VAL A 88 -18.29 0.73 -5.83
N VAL A 89 -17.90 1.59 -6.78
CA VAL A 89 -16.52 1.65 -7.30
C VAL A 89 -15.60 2.19 -6.21
N LYS A 90 -16.02 3.28 -5.53
CA LYS A 90 -15.28 3.86 -4.41
C LYS A 90 -15.13 2.88 -3.25
N LEU A 91 -16.16 2.10 -2.93
CA LEU A 91 -16.09 1.03 -1.95
C LEU A 91 -15.07 -0.04 -2.37
N GLY A 92 -15.07 -0.46 -3.63
CA GLY A 92 -14.07 -1.40 -4.15
C GLY A 92 -12.64 -0.88 -4.03
N LEU A 93 -12.41 0.40 -4.33
CA LEU A 93 -11.11 1.06 -4.15
C LEU A 93 -10.69 1.14 -2.69
N LEU A 94 -11.64 1.47 -1.80
CA LEU A 94 -11.41 1.52 -0.36
C LEU A 94 -11.03 0.15 0.21
N LEU A 95 -11.70 -0.92 -0.22
CA LEU A 95 -11.32 -2.29 0.16
C LEU A 95 -9.92 -2.65 -0.32
N CYS A 96 -9.50 -2.17 -1.50
CA CYS A 96 -8.13 -2.38 -1.99
C CYS A 96 -7.08 -1.64 -1.15
N LEU A 97 -7.42 -0.45 -0.63
CA LEU A 97 -6.56 0.32 0.28
C LEU A 97 -6.36 -0.38 1.61
N PHE A 98 -7.42 -0.91 2.22
CA PHE A 98 -7.31 -1.68 3.46
C PHE A 98 -6.63 -3.03 3.25
N GLY A 99 -6.90 -3.67 2.11
CA GLY A 99 -6.41 -5.00 1.79
C GLY A 99 -6.99 -6.09 2.68
N GLY A 100 -6.49 -7.30 2.51
CA GLY A 100 -6.85 -8.47 3.30
C GLY A 100 -5.70 -9.01 4.13
N VAL A 101 -5.99 -9.99 4.98
CA VAL A 101 -4.99 -10.64 5.83
C VAL A 101 -4.30 -11.76 5.06
N ARG A 102 -2.97 -11.69 4.95
CA ARG A 102 -2.16 -12.79 4.40
C ARG A 102 -2.19 -13.97 5.37
N LYS A 103 -2.63 -15.13 4.90
CA LYS A 103 -2.64 -16.35 5.71
C LYS A 103 -1.43 -17.20 5.34
N SER A 104 -0.51 -17.35 6.30
CA SER A 104 0.55 -18.36 6.22
C SER A 104 0.03 -19.64 6.84
N VAL A 105 -0.10 -20.71 6.04
CA VAL A 105 -0.47 -22.02 6.56
C VAL A 105 0.79 -22.64 7.17
N THR A 106 0.79 -22.88 8.48
CA THR A 106 1.87 -23.59 9.17
C THR A 106 1.86 -25.07 8.74
N GLY A 107 2.72 -25.41 7.77
CA GLY A 107 2.91 -26.77 7.27
C GLY A 107 3.82 -26.81 6.04
N CYS A 108 4.59 -27.89 5.88
CA CYS A 108 5.56 -28.04 4.78
C CYS A 108 4.91 -27.90 3.40
N GLY A 109 5.39 -26.94 2.61
CA GLY A 109 5.20 -26.91 1.15
C GLY A 109 3.95 -26.22 0.61
N LYS A 110 3.16 -25.51 1.41
CA LYS A 110 1.98 -24.77 0.90
C LYS A 110 2.31 -23.29 0.65
N VAL A 111 2.03 -22.85 -0.58
CA VAL A 111 2.18 -21.46 -1.02
C VAL A 111 1.33 -20.53 -0.13
N PRO A 112 1.90 -19.43 0.41
CA PRO A 112 1.17 -18.50 1.26
C PRO A 112 -0.02 -17.89 0.50
N THR A 113 -1.18 -17.82 1.15
CA THR A 113 -2.39 -17.27 0.51
C THR A 113 -2.31 -15.75 0.47
N ARG A 114 -2.47 -15.18 -0.74
CA ARG A 114 -2.43 -13.74 -1.00
C ARG A 114 -3.54 -13.00 -0.23
N GLY A 115 -3.16 -11.92 0.45
CA GLY A 115 -4.09 -10.98 1.10
C GLY A 115 -4.34 -9.70 0.29
N SER A 116 -3.53 -9.41 -0.73
CA SER A 116 -3.72 -8.22 -1.58
C SER A 116 -4.88 -8.39 -2.55
N LEU A 117 -5.59 -7.28 -2.76
CA LEU A 117 -6.72 -7.17 -3.67
C LEU A 117 -6.28 -6.35 -4.87
N HIS A 118 -6.60 -6.85 -6.07
CA HIS A 118 -6.38 -6.12 -7.31
C HIS A 118 -7.73 -5.69 -7.86
N CYS A 119 -7.80 -4.47 -8.41
CA CYS A 119 -9.04 -3.91 -8.95
C CYS A 119 -8.78 -3.32 -10.33
N LEU A 120 -9.68 -3.60 -11.27
CA LEU A 120 -9.68 -3.00 -12.60
C LEU A 120 -10.98 -2.21 -12.79
N VAL A 121 -10.84 -0.90 -12.98
CA VAL A 121 -11.96 0.00 -13.24
C VAL A 121 -12.02 0.28 -14.74
N VAL A 122 -12.99 -0.33 -15.42
CA VAL A 122 -13.27 -0.07 -16.84
C VAL A 122 -14.47 0.86 -16.96
N GLY A 123 -14.36 1.87 -17.80
CA GLY A 123 -15.50 2.72 -18.12
C GLY A 123 -15.18 3.77 -19.16
N ASP A 124 -16.20 4.49 -19.60
CA ASP A 124 -16.09 5.55 -20.59
C ASP A 124 -15.10 6.66 -20.16
N PRO A 125 -14.45 7.34 -21.11
CA PRO A 125 -13.62 8.50 -20.83
C PRO A 125 -14.46 9.60 -20.18
N GLY A 126 -13.83 10.41 -19.32
CA GLY A 126 -14.50 11.53 -18.64
C GLY A 126 -15.25 11.17 -17.34
N LEU A 127 -15.33 9.90 -16.95
CA LEU A 127 -15.97 9.47 -15.68
C LEU A 127 -15.11 9.69 -14.42
N GLY A 128 -14.02 10.46 -14.51
CA GLY A 128 -13.15 10.74 -13.36
C GLY A 128 -12.29 9.58 -12.84
N LYS A 129 -12.17 8.47 -13.59
CA LYS A 129 -11.37 7.28 -13.20
C LYS A 129 -9.93 7.61 -12.76
N SER A 130 -9.21 8.40 -13.57
CA SER A 130 -7.85 8.85 -13.26
C SER A 130 -7.79 9.70 -11.99
N GLN A 131 -8.83 10.49 -11.71
CA GLN A 131 -8.90 11.29 -10.49
C GLN A 131 -9.17 10.43 -9.25
N MET A 132 -9.99 9.38 -9.37
CA MET A 132 -10.16 8.38 -8.31
C MET A 132 -8.84 7.67 -8.00
N LEU A 133 -8.10 7.23 -9.03
CA LEU A 133 -6.78 6.60 -8.86
C LEU A 133 -5.77 7.52 -8.17
N LYS A 134 -5.73 8.81 -8.55
CA LYS A 134 -4.86 9.80 -7.90
C LYS A 134 -5.25 10.04 -6.44
N ALA A 135 -6.55 10.10 -6.14
CA ALA A 135 -7.03 10.23 -4.77
C ALA A 135 -6.59 9.03 -3.91
N VAL A 136 -6.72 7.81 -4.44
CA VAL A 136 -6.26 6.58 -3.79
C VAL A 136 -4.73 6.57 -3.59
N SER A 137 -3.97 6.99 -4.61
CA SER A 137 -2.51 7.11 -4.50
C SER A 137 -2.11 8.07 -3.39
N ASN A 138 -2.75 9.24 -3.30
CA ASN A 138 -2.44 10.24 -2.28
C ASN A 138 -2.84 9.80 -0.86
N LEU A 139 -3.86 8.95 -0.74
CA LEU A 139 -4.33 8.45 0.56
C LEU A 139 -3.48 7.29 1.10
N ALA A 140 -2.92 6.46 0.22
CA ALA A 140 -2.10 5.33 0.62
C ALA A 140 -0.73 5.77 1.18
N PRO A 141 -0.24 5.16 2.28
CA PRO A 141 1.02 5.55 2.92
C PRO A 141 2.24 5.26 2.02
N ARG A 142 2.18 4.20 1.22
CA ARG A 142 3.08 3.91 0.11
C ARG A 142 2.24 3.69 -1.14
N SER A 143 2.45 4.53 -2.15
CA SER A 143 1.86 4.32 -3.45
C SER A 143 2.75 4.82 -4.57
N ILE A 144 2.57 4.23 -5.74
CA ILE A 144 3.18 4.70 -6.99
C ILE A 144 2.06 4.83 -8.02
N TYR A 145 1.94 6.02 -8.60
CA TYR A 145 1.04 6.29 -9.72
C TYR A 145 1.81 6.22 -11.04
N VAL A 146 1.32 5.44 -11.98
CA VAL A 146 1.93 5.24 -13.29
C VAL A 146 0.87 5.41 -14.38
N CYS A 147 1.27 6.03 -15.49
CA CYS A 147 0.47 6.07 -16.71
C CYS A 147 0.96 4.99 -17.69
N GLY A 148 0.02 4.20 -18.22
CA GLY A 148 0.30 3.10 -19.13
C GLY A 148 1.02 3.52 -20.41
N ARG A 149 0.80 4.76 -20.90
CA ARG A 149 1.51 5.27 -22.08
C ARG A 149 3.00 5.51 -21.86
N THR A 150 3.42 5.80 -20.62
CA THR A 150 4.78 6.24 -20.32
C THR A 150 5.64 5.15 -19.69
N VAL A 151 5.05 4.00 -19.36
CA VAL A 151 5.74 2.95 -18.63
C VAL A 151 6.11 1.79 -19.54
N SER A 152 7.32 1.27 -19.34
CA SER A 152 7.79 0.04 -19.98
C SER A 152 7.74 -1.13 -18.99
N ALA A 153 7.82 -2.36 -19.49
CA ALA A 153 7.89 -3.55 -18.63
C ALA A 153 9.03 -3.46 -17.59
N ALA A 154 10.18 -2.92 -17.99
CA ALA A 154 11.33 -2.69 -17.12
C ALA A 154 11.04 -1.64 -16.03
N GLY A 155 10.32 -0.56 -16.39
CA GLY A 155 9.91 0.48 -15.45
C GLY A 155 8.80 0.04 -14.48
N LEU A 156 8.00 -0.98 -14.83
CA LEU A 156 7.02 -1.58 -13.92
C LEU A 156 7.69 -2.55 -12.93
N THR A 157 8.62 -3.37 -13.41
CA THR A 157 9.19 -4.49 -12.64
C THR A 157 10.52 -4.13 -12.02
N ALA A 158 11.62 -4.42 -12.70
CA ALA A 158 12.96 -3.99 -12.36
C ALA A 158 13.86 -4.15 -13.59
N ALA A 159 14.93 -3.36 -13.64
CA ALA A 159 15.90 -3.37 -14.71
C ALA A 159 17.32 -3.54 -14.14
N VAL A 160 18.22 -4.07 -14.96
CA VAL A 160 19.66 -4.01 -14.67
C VAL A 160 20.24 -2.85 -15.44
N VAL A 161 20.80 -1.89 -14.73
CA VAL A 161 21.46 -0.69 -15.28
C VAL A 161 22.94 -0.76 -14.99
N ARG A 162 23.75 -0.21 -15.89
CA ARG A 162 25.20 -0.07 -15.68
C ARG A 162 25.47 1.30 -15.09
N ASP A 163 26.08 1.34 -13.92
CA ASP A 163 26.53 2.59 -13.31
C ASP A 163 27.64 3.23 -14.18
N PRO A 164 27.47 4.47 -14.68
CA PRO A 164 28.46 5.12 -15.51
C PRO A 164 29.78 5.42 -14.79
N GLY A 165 29.80 5.50 -13.46
CA GLY A 165 31.02 5.79 -12.69
C GLY A 165 31.88 4.55 -12.49
N THR A 166 31.30 3.49 -11.93
CA THR A 166 32.04 2.25 -11.59
C THR A 166 32.06 1.24 -12.73
N GLY A 167 31.16 1.38 -13.72
CA GLY A 167 30.94 0.38 -14.76
C GLY A 167 30.30 -0.91 -14.24
N ALA A 168 29.96 -0.99 -12.95
CA ALA A 168 29.28 -2.10 -12.33
C ALA A 168 27.81 -2.15 -12.74
N GLN A 169 27.23 -3.35 -12.72
CA GLN A 169 25.81 -3.55 -12.99
C GLN A 169 25.04 -3.50 -11.68
N THR A 170 24.01 -2.68 -11.62
CA THR A 170 23.14 -2.48 -10.46
C THR A 170 21.70 -2.75 -10.84
N PHE A 171 20.88 -3.11 -9.85
CA PHE A 171 19.45 -3.26 -10.02
C PHE A 171 18.74 -1.92 -9.81
N GLU A 172 17.89 -1.55 -10.75
CA GLU A 172 16.93 -0.47 -10.62
C GLU A 172 15.54 -1.06 -10.38
N ALA A 173 14.94 -0.73 -9.24
CA ALA A 173 13.60 -1.19 -8.89
C ALA A 173 12.55 -0.39 -9.67
N GLY A 174 11.60 -1.09 -10.29
CA GLY A 174 10.47 -0.48 -10.97
C GLY A 174 9.31 -0.15 -10.04
N ALA A 175 8.25 0.43 -10.59
CA ALA A 175 7.11 0.96 -9.86
C ALA A 175 6.45 -0.05 -8.91
N VAL A 176 6.31 -1.31 -9.33
CA VAL A 176 5.64 -2.34 -8.53
C VAL A 176 6.52 -2.79 -7.37
N VAL A 177 7.84 -2.89 -7.56
CA VAL A 177 8.77 -3.23 -6.48
C VAL A 177 8.86 -2.08 -5.47
N LEU A 178 8.92 -0.84 -5.96
CA LEU A 178 8.92 0.36 -5.11
C LEU A 178 7.61 0.49 -4.31
N ALA A 179 6.49 0.01 -4.85
CA ALA A 179 5.20 0.02 -4.17
C ALA A 179 4.99 -1.15 -3.19
N ASP A 180 6.00 -1.98 -2.87
CA ASP A 180 5.88 -3.13 -1.94
C ASP A 180 5.15 -2.74 -0.63
N ARG A 181 4.21 -3.62 -0.20
CA ARG A 181 3.27 -3.40 0.92
C ARG A 181 2.36 -2.16 0.80
N GLY A 182 2.24 -1.60 -0.39
CA GLY A 182 1.39 -0.46 -0.68
C GLY A 182 0.49 -0.71 -1.89
N VAL A 183 0.21 0.38 -2.62
CA VAL A 183 -0.68 0.36 -3.79
C VAL A 183 0.04 0.87 -5.03
N CYS A 184 -0.04 0.11 -6.12
CA CYS A 184 0.39 0.56 -7.44
C CYS A 184 -0.84 0.94 -8.26
N CYS A 185 -0.99 2.23 -8.56
CA CYS A 185 -2.06 2.77 -9.39
C CYS A 185 -1.60 2.86 -10.84
N VAL A 186 -2.32 2.20 -11.75
CA VAL A 186 -1.99 2.19 -13.18
C VAL A 186 -3.14 2.78 -13.99
N ASP A 187 -2.94 3.98 -14.51
CA ASP A 187 -3.92 4.63 -15.39
C ASP A 187 -3.68 4.26 -16.86
N GLU A 188 -4.72 4.35 -17.69
CA GLU A 188 -4.67 4.00 -19.12
C GLU A 188 -4.08 2.61 -19.38
N PHE A 189 -4.53 1.63 -18.60
CA PHE A 189 -4.09 0.25 -18.71
C PHE A 189 -4.35 -0.36 -20.10
N ASP A 190 -5.37 0.14 -20.82
CA ASP A 190 -5.66 -0.22 -22.21
C ASP A 190 -4.54 0.19 -23.20
N LYS A 191 -3.63 1.09 -22.81
CA LYS A 191 -2.51 1.56 -23.65
C LYS A 191 -1.21 0.78 -23.42
N MET A 192 -1.25 -0.35 -22.71
CA MET A 192 -0.10 -1.23 -22.43
C MET A 192 -0.27 -2.62 -23.07
N PRO A 193 -0.05 -2.75 -24.39
CA PRO A 193 -0.34 -3.99 -25.09
C PRO A 193 0.58 -5.16 -24.70
N ASN A 194 1.81 -4.91 -24.25
CA ASN A 194 2.77 -5.99 -23.92
C ASN A 194 3.26 -5.92 -22.47
N GLU A 195 3.22 -4.74 -21.86
CA GLU A 195 3.81 -4.45 -20.55
C GLU A 195 2.99 -5.08 -19.42
N HIS A 196 1.70 -5.33 -19.63
CA HIS A 196 0.82 -5.97 -18.65
C HIS A 196 1.29 -7.40 -18.30
N GLN A 197 2.00 -8.09 -19.20
CA GLN A 197 2.57 -9.41 -18.92
C GLN A 197 3.55 -9.39 -17.75
N ALA A 198 4.29 -8.28 -17.61
CA ALA A 198 5.26 -8.10 -16.53
C ALA A 198 4.59 -7.97 -15.15
N LEU A 199 3.30 -7.63 -15.11
CA LEU A 199 2.54 -7.56 -13.85
C LEU A 199 2.04 -8.91 -13.38
N LEU A 200 1.87 -9.89 -14.28
CA LEU A 200 1.27 -11.20 -13.94
C LEU A 200 2.07 -11.95 -12.87
N GLU A 201 3.41 -11.91 -12.98
CA GLU A 201 4.30 -12.51 -11.99
C GLU A 201 4.12 -11.85 -10.61
N ALA A 202 4.14 -10.52 -10.56
CA ALA A 202 3.96 -9.77 -9.33
C ALA A 202 2.56 -9.96 -8.72
N MET A 203 1.51 -10.05 -9.54
CA MET A 203 0.13 -10.27 -9.09
C MET A 203 -0.07 -11.65 -8.47
N GLU A 204 0.56 -12.68 -9.02
CA GLU A 204 0.38 -14.06 -8.57
C GLU A 204 1.34 -14.43 -7.43
N GLN A 205 2.63 -14.14 -7.60
CA GLN A 205 3.68 -14.58 -6.67
C GLN A 205 4.02 -13.53 -5.61
N GLN A 206 3.57 -12.28 -5.79
CA GLN A 206 3.96 -11.14 -4.95
C GLN A 206 5.48 -10.91 -4.89
N SER A 207 6.16 -11.29 -5.97
CA SER A 207 7.60 -11.12 -6.18
C SER A 207 7.88 -10.92 -7.67
N VAL A 208 9.02 -10.32 -7.98
CA VAL A 208 9.54 -10.14 -9.33
C VAL A 208 10.93 -10.75 -9.38
N SER A 209 11.15 -11.71 -10.26
CA SER A 209 12.45 -12.34 -10.49
C SER A 209 13.13 -11.72 -11.71
N VAL A 210 14.37 -11.25 -11.52
CA VAL A 210 15.18 -10.68 -12.61
C VAL A 210 16.49 -11.44 -12.71
N CYS A 211 16.67 -12.07 -13.87
CA CYS A 211 17.88 -12.77 -14.27
C CYS A 211 18.47 -12.09 -15.50
N LYS A 212 19.41 -11.14 -15.31
CA LYS A 212 20.03 -10.44 -16.43
C LYS A 212 21.48 -10.11 -16.15
N ALA A 213 22.30 -10.24 -17.18
CA ALA A 213 23.72 -9.87 -17.17
C ALA A 213 24.54 -10.55 -16.04
N GLY A 214 24.17 -11.77 -15.67
CA GLY A 214 24.84 -12.54 -14.62
C GLY A 214 24.34 -12.23 -13.20
N LEU A 215 23.44 -11.26 -13.05
CA LEU A 215 22.75 -11.00 -11.80
C LEU A 215 21.41 -11.76 -11.77
N ASN A 216 21.19 -12.49 -10.67
CA ASN A 216 19.93 -13.15 -10.36
C ASN A 216 19.44 -12.64 -9.01
N ALA A 217 18.31 -11.94 -9.01
CA ALA A 217 17.68 -11.45 -7.80
C ALA A 217 16.17 -11.66 -7.87
N THR A 218 15.56 -11.95 -6.71
CA THR A 218 14.11 -11.95 -6.53
C THR A 218 13.75 -10.80 -5.61
N LEU A 219 12.98 -9.85 -6.13
CA LEU A 219 12.57 -8.66 -5.42
C LEU A 219 11.13 -8.84 -4.90
N PRO A 220 10.84 -8.47 -3.65
CA PRO A 220 9.47 -8.53 -3.13
C PRO A 220 8.59 -7.47 -3.83
N ALA A 221 7.35 -7.84 -4.13
CA ALA A 221 6.39 -7.01 -4.85
C ALA A 221 4.96 -7.24 -4.32
N ARG A 222 4.80 -7.23 -2.98
CA ARG A 222 3.53 -7.46 -2.28
C ARG A 222 2.64 -6.22 -2.36
N THR A 223 2.16 -5.94 -3.57
CA THR A 223 1.39 -4.73 -3.86
C THR A 223 -0.05 -5.06 -4.21
N SER A 224 -0.94 -4.13 -3.88
CA SER A 224 -2.28 -4.10 -4.48
C SER A 224 -2.19 -3.29 -5.77
N ILE A 225 -2.62 -3.87 -6.89
CA ILE A 225 -2.61 -3.20 -8.20
C ILE A 225 -4.02 -2.72 -8.49
N ILE A 226 -4.17 -1.41 -8.68
CA ILE A 226 -5.43 -0.78 -9.05
C ILE A 226 -5.23 -0.16 -10.41
N ALA A 227 -5.95 -0.66 -11.41
CA ALA A 227 -5.84 -0.22 -12.78
C ALA A 227 -7.12 0.48 -13.24
N ALA A 228 -6.98 1.48 -14.10
CA ALA A 228 -8.10 2.03 -14.87
C ALA A 228 -7.85 1.85 -16.37
N ALA A 229 -8.90 1.46 -17.08
CA ALA A 229 -8.87 1.26 -18.52
C ALA A 229 -10.10 1.87 -19.19
N ASN A 230 -9.96 2.19 -20.47
CA ASN A 230 -11.08 2.55 -21.33
C ASN A 230 -11.44 1.36 -22.24
N PRO A 231 -12.72 1.18 -22.58
CA PRO A 231 -13.12 0.19 -23.58
C PRO A 231 -12.53 0.51 -24.96
N VAL A 232 -12.36 -0.50 -25.81
CA VAL A 232 -11.60 -0.41 -27.08
C VAL A 232 -12.19 0.64 -28.02
N GLN A 233 -13.51 0.78 -28.04
CA GLN A 233 -14.23 1.74 -28.90
C GLN A 233 -14.47 3.10 -28.21
N GLY A 234 -13.87 3.34 -27.04
CA GLY A 234 -14.08 4.55 -26.24
C GLY A 234 -15.41 4.60 -25.50
N HIS A 235 -16.39 3.76 -25.84
CA HIS A 235 -17.65 3.63 -25.12
C HIS A 235 -17.96 2.17 -24.82
N TYR A 236 -18.46 1.92 -23.62
CA TYR A 236 -18.86 0.58 -23.19
C TYR A 236 -20.23 0.23 -23.78
N ASN A 237 -20.26 -0.78 -24.64
CA ASN A 237 -21.47 -1.28 -25.26
C ASN A 237 -22.07 -2.42 -24.42
N ARG A 238 -23.20 -2.13 -23.77
CA ARG A 238 -23.95 -3.10 -22.94
C ARG A 238 -24.53 -4.28 -23.75
N GLY A 239 -24.65 -4.15 -25.06
CA GLY A 239 -25.09 -5.24 -25.95
C GLY A 239 -23.98 -6.24 -26.31
N LYS A 240 -22.72 -5.94 -25.98
CA LYS A 240 -21.56 -6.82 -26.18
C LYS A 240 -21.16 -7.48 -24.87
N THR A 241 -20.47 -8.61 -24.96
CA THR A 241 -19.85 -9.25 -23.79
C THR A 241 -18.67 -8.43 -23.27
N VAL A 242 -18.24 -8.68 -22.03
CA VAL A 242 -17.11 -7.96 -21.41
C VAL A 242 -15.83 -8.12 -22.23
N ASN A 243 -15.61 -9.28 -22.85
CA ASN A 243 -14.41 -9.55 -23.66
C ASN A 243 -14.43 -8.83 -25.02
N GLU A 244 -15.61 -8.47 -25.51
CA GLU A 244 -15.78 -7.79 -26.80
C GLU A 244 -15.79 -6.25 -26.68
N ASN A 245 -15.76 -5.73 -25.44
CA ASN A 245 -15.76 -4.31 -25.10
C ASN A 245 -14.34 -3.80 -24.85
#